data_AF-A0A097GTY6-F1
#
_entry.id   AF-A0A097GTY6-F1
#
_cell.length_a   1.000
_cell.length_b   1.000
_cell.length_c   1.000
_cell.angle_alpha   90.00
_cell.angle_beta   90.00
_cell.angle_gamma   90.00
#
_symmetry.space_group_name_H-M   'P 1'
#
loop_
_entity.id
_entity.type
_entity.pdbx_description
1 polymer ?
#
loop_
_entity_poly.entity_id
_entity_poly.type
_entity_poly.pdbx_seq_one_letter_code
_entity_poly.pdbx_strand_id
1 'polypeptide(L)' 'GYYDAGDHVKFGLPMAVTATLLAWGLIDFSQGYEQAGQTEYGRAAVKWATDYFLKAHTAEYELYGQVG' A
#
# COMPACT_ATOMS: atom_id res chain seq x y z
N GLY A 1 -5.22 -4.62 2.12
CA GLY A 1 -5.84 -3.31 1.81
C GLY A 1 -6.25 -2.63 3.10
N TYR A 2 -6.23 -1.30 3.13
CA TYR A 2 -6.41 -0.49 4.34
C TYR A 2 -7.76 0.24 4.36
N TYR A 3 -8.29 0.51 5.55
CA TYR A 3 -9.26 1.58 5.72
C TYR A 3 -8.55 2.94 5.60
N ASP A 4 -9.22 3.94 5.03
CA ASP A 4 -8.58 5.17 4.59
C ASP A 4 -8.17 6.08 5.75
N ALA A 5 -9.12 6.36 6.66
CA ALA A 5 -8.91 7.29 7.76
C ALA A 5 -9.47 6.72 9.08
N GLY A 6 -10.37 7.47 9.73
CA GLY A 6 -11.11 7.01 10.92
C GLY A 6 -12.41 6.28 10.59
N ASP A 7 -12.67 6.02 9.31
CA ASP A 7 -13.82 5.29 8.80
C ASP A 7 -13.43 3.87 8.36
N HIS A 8 -14.33 3.21 7.64
CA HIS A 8 -14.12 1.84 7.14
C HIS A 8 -14.20 1.75 5.61
N VAL A 9 -14.24 2.88 4.91
CA VAL A 9 -14.21 2.87 3.44
C VAL A 9 -12.78 2.63 2.97
N LYS A 10 -12.65 1.83 1.93
CA LYS A 10 -11.39 1.55 1.25
C LYS A 10 -11.35 2.39 -0.01
N PHE A 11 -10.90 3.64 0.10
CA PHE A 11 -10.68 4.52 -1.05
C PHE A 11 -9.40 4.11 -1.80
N GLY A 12 -9.54 3.64 -3.03
CA GLY A 12 -8.41 3.08 -3.80
C GLY A 12 -7.32 4.10 -4.13
N LEU A 13 -7.69 5.35 -4.45
CA LEU A 13 -6.74 6.41 -4.81
C LEU A 13 -5.79 6.78 -3.65
N PRO A 14 -6.27 7.20 -2.45
CA PRO A 14 -5.36 7.53 -1.34
C PRO A 14 -4.56 6.31 -0.85
N MET A 15 -5.11 5.10 -0.91
CA MET A 15 -4.37 3.88 -0.61
C MET A 15 -3.21 3.65 -1.61
N ALA A 16 -3.43 3.91 -2.90
CA ALA A 16 -2.40 3.77 -3.93
C ALA A 16 -1.27 4.80 -3.76
N VAL A 17 -1.62 6.06 -3.45
CA VAL A 17 -0.65 7.11 -3.11
C VAL A 17 0.20 6.70 -1.90
N THR A 18 -0.44 6.20 -0.85
CA THR A 18 0.23 5.74 0.38
C THR A 18 1.22 4.61 0.09
N ALA A 19 0.80 3.59 -0.65
CA ALA A 19 1.68 2.47 -1.00
C ALA A 19 2.87 2.92 -1.85
N THR A 20 2.65 3.86 -2.78
CA THR A 20 3.71 4.43 -3.63
C THR A 20 4.74 5.20 -2.81
N LEU A 21 4.30 6.10 -1.92
CA LEU A 21 5.22 6.89 -1.09
C LEU A 21 5.99 6.02 -0.09
N LEU A 22 5.35 4.99 0.49
CA LEU A 22 6.03 4.05 1.38
C LEU A 22 7.09 3.23 0.63
N ALA A 23 6.77 2.71 -0.55
CA ALA A 23 7.71 1.98 -1.39
C ALA A 23 8.89 2.87 -1.82
N TRP A 24 8.61 4.11 -2.23
CA TRP A 24 9.65 5.08 -2.57
C TRP A 24 10.55 5.37 -1.36
N GLY A 25 9.99 5.62 -0.18
CA GLY A 25 10.77 5.82 1.04
C GLY A 25 11.70 4.64 1.37
N LEU A 26 11.21 3.39 1.22
CA LEU A 26 12.03 2.19 1.41
C LEU A 26 13.20 2.07 0.44
N ILE A 27 13.06 2.62 -0.78
CA ILE A 27 14.13 2.66 -1.78
C ILE A 27 15.16 3.74 -1.43
N ASP A 28 14.70 4.98 -1.28
CA ASP A 28 15.58 6.15 -1.14
C ASP A 28 16.28 6.19 0.23
N PHE A 29 15.61 5.70 1.28
CA PHE A 29 16.10 5.76 2.67
C PHE A 29 16.37 4.38 3.27
N SER A 30 16.70 3.39 2.44
CA SER A 30 16.93 1.98 2.84
C SER A 30 17.80 1.83 4.09
N GLN A 31 18.94 2.53 4.18
CA GLN A 31 19.82 2.50 5.35
C GLN A 31 19.13 2.95 6.65
N GLY A 32 18.24 3.95 6.57
CA GLY A 32 17.48 4.43 7.72
C GLY A 32 16.49 3.38 8.22
N TYR A 33 15.80 2.70 7.30
CA TYR A 33 14.90 1.58 7.66
C TYR A 33 15.66 0.40 8.24
N GLU A 34 16.85 0.07 7.71
CA GLU A 34 17.69 -1.01 8.23
C GLU A 34 18.18 -0.70 9.65
N GLN A 35 18.71 0.51 9.88
CA GLN A 35 19.18 0.93 11.20
C GLN A 35 18.05 0.96 12.24
N ALA A 36 16.83 1.32 11.83
CA ALA A 36 15.64 1.31 12.68
C ALA A 36 15.01 -0.08 12.85
N GLY A 37 15.52 -1.11 12.16
CA GLY A 37 14.92 -2.45 12.14
C GLY A 37 13.50 -2.48 11.53
N GLN A 38 13.18 -1.52 10.65
CA GLN A 38 11.84 -1.32 10.07
C GLN A 38 11.69 -1.85 8.64
N THR A 39 12.76 -2.35 8.02
CA THR A 39 12.74 -2.80 6.61
C THR A 39 11.66 -3.83 6.34
N GLU A 40 11.57 -4.90 7.13
CA GLU A 40 10.60 -5.96 6.91
C GLU A 40 9.15 -5.52 7.20
N TYR A 41 8.95 -4.64 8.19
CA TYR A 41 7.62 -4.08 8.46
C TYR A 41 7.14 -3.18 7.31
N GLY A 42 8.03 -2.33 6.78
CA GLY A 42 7.73 -1.52 5.60
C GLY A 42 7.38 -2.36 4.38
N ARG A 43 8.18 -3.41 4.10
CA ARG A 43 7.90 -4.37 3.01
C ARG A 43 6.56 -5.07 3.20
N ALA A 44 6.25 -5.50 4.42
CA ALA A 44 4.96 -6.12 4.74
C ALA A 44 3.78 -5.16 4.52
N ALA A 45 3.93 -3.88 4.87
CA ALA A 45 2.89 -2.87 4.64
C ALA A 45 2.66 -2.58 3.14
N VAL A 46 3.73 -2.44 2.36
CA VAL A 46 3.63 -2.32 0.89
C VAL A 46 2.94 -3.56 0.31
N LYS A 47 3.34 -4.77 0.74
CA LYS A 47 2.72 -6.03 0.32
C LYS A 47 1.23 -6.07 0.66
N TRP A 48 0.82 -5.61 1.84
CA TRP A 48 -0.59 -5.62 2.25
C TRP A 48 -1.48 -4.73 1.37
N ALA A 49 -0.95 -3.58 0.92
CA ALA A 49 -1.64 -2.72 -0.03
C ALA A 49 -1.69 -3.35 -1.42
N THR A 50 -0.56 -3.85 -1.93
CA THR A 50 -0.47 -4.38 -3.30
C THR A 50 -1.18 -5.73 -3.46
N ASP A 51 -1.19 -6.61 -2.45
CA ASP A 51 -2.02 -7.83 -2.44
C ASP A 51 -3.50 -7.50 -2.59
N TYR A 52 -3.95 -6.36 -2.06
CA TYR A 52 -5.32 -5.89 -2.27
C TYR A 52 -5.53 -5.39 -3.70
N PHE A 53 -4.60 -4.62 -4.28
CA PHE A 53 -4.71 -4.18 -5.66
C PHE A 53 -4.69 -5.35 -6.66
N LEU A 54 -3.91 -6.40 -6.39
CA LEU A 54 -3.94 -7.64 -7.17
C LEU A 54 -5.31 -8.33 -7.13
N LYS A 55 -6.02 -8.27 -6.00
CA LYS A 55 -7.40 -8.78 -5.89
C LYS A 55 -8.43 -7.83 -6.52
N ALA A 56 -8.16 -6.54 -6.52
CA ALA A 56 -9.04 -5.51 -7.07
C ALA A 56 -8.93 -5.39 -8.59
N HIS A 57 -7.82 -5.82 -9.19
CA HIS A 57 -7.61 -5.90 -10.64
C HIS A 57 -8.03 -7.29 -11.13
N THR A 58 -9.29 -7.43 -11.53
CA THR A 58 -9.94 -8.72 -11.82
C THR A 58 -9.85 -9.13 -13.29
N ALA A 59 -9.58 -8.18 -14.19
CA ALA A 59 -9.31 -8.39 -15.60
C ALA A 59 -8.45 -7.24 -16.15
N GLU A 60 -7.90 -7.38 -17.36
CA GLU A 60 -6.94 -6.44 -17.97
C GLU A 60 -7.33 -4.95 -17.83
N TYR A 61 -8.62 -4.65 -18.02
CA TYR A 61 -9.18 -3.28 -17.95
C TYR A 61 -10.21 -3.09 -16.83
N GLU A 62 -10.23 -3.96 -15.82
CA GLU A 62 -11.20 -3.91 -14.72
C GLU A 62 -10.49 -3.73 -13.37
N LEU A 63 -10.81 -2.64 -12.65
CA LEU A 63 -10.24 -2.32 -11.34
C LEU A 63 -11.34 -1.84 -10.37
N TYR A 64 -11.46 -2.51 -9.23
CA TYR A 64 -12.30 -2.05 -8.13
C TYR A 64 -11.64 -0.86 -7.40
N GLY A 65 -12.12 0.35 -7.71
CA GLY A 65 -11.57 1.59 -7.15
C GLY A 65 -11.99 1.92 -5.71
N GLN A 66 -13.06 1.30 -5.19
CA GLN A 66 -13.57 1.57 -3.83
C GLN A 66 -14.36 0.38 -3.27
N VAL A 67 -14.30 0.19 -1.94
CA VAL A 67 -15.20 -0.71 -1.18
C VAL A 67 -15.68 0.04 0.06
N GLY A 68 -16.99 0.16 0.27
CA GLY A 68 -17.60 0.87 1.40
C GLY A 68 -19.08 0.59 1.49
#